data_AF-A0A397VAV1-F1
#
_entry.id   AF-A0A397VAV1-F1
#
_cell.length_a   1.000
_cell.length_b   1.000
_cell.length_c   1.000
_cell.angle_alpha   90.00
_cell.angle_beta   90.00
_cell.angle_gamma   90.00
#
_symmetry.space_group_name_H-M   'P 1'
#
loop_
_entity.id
_entity.type
_entity.pdbx_description
1 polymer ?
#
loop_
_entity_poly.entity_id
_entity_poly.type
_entity_poly.pdbx_seq_one_letter_code
_entity_poly.pdbx_strand_id
1 'polypeptide(L)'
;MVLLFKITTDNIQSDNTSTSRPLTPQRPQTPQSPQIPQRPQTPIQQSLPSQPPTPTNHLPYLSPAAFTPLLHALLLDQNTGIAQVAQNVIQSLVERILEEPDVNPKEKELLEKETLEGVVLGIGRLDQEKVKREELYELEADCDDTSVGAVTGIEEEVELGRMTMMSLISSLAPIVGPERCIRLFVPELDKMMEEPVFYVRKEAALAIGSLANVLPLDIITSKLLPIYDHFSTDPIWHVRRSCCLVLPTLCSKLPDEMKSDRAVKGIEIFAGDVSRSVRSAAGEIIGELIATFQPDGKVPESLVQHFLSLGPVRESNLSNGVTSGTYNNNLGQRDPERPVICAFNFPAVVLTLGESSWDDLKDTYIPLTRDMQIKVRRSLACSLHEIAKVIGPTKTENDLLNVFTYYLDDIDEVKSGIIEHLAAFIECLPQSTRNNYLPSLNDVWDGVKNHWRLRDEITKQIPALCRLFDEQYVLNHILPLTIRAVKDEVASVRETAVASFPALFEVIRNDESCFHDMINRIMW
;
A
#
# COMPACT_ATOMS: atom_id res chain seq x y z
N MET A 1 0.83 2.93 -12.05
CA MET A 1 1.81 2.50 -11.03
C MET A 1 1.20 2.32 -9.64
N VAL A 2 0.59 3.34 -9.03
CA VAL A 2 -0.11 3.17 -7.72
C VAL A 2 -1.20 2.08 -7.79
N LEU A 3 -1.84 1.89 -8.95
CA LEU A 3 -2.81 0.81 -9.18
C LEU A 3 -2.18 -0.60 -9.16
N LEU A 4 -0.99 -0.78 -9.77
CA LEU A 4 -0.30 -2.08 -9.79
C LEU A 4 0.17 -2.49 -8.40
N PHE A 5 0.67 -1.54 -7.60
CA PHE A 5 1.09 -1.82 -6.22
C PHE A 5 -0.09 -1.96 -5.23
N LYS A 6 -1.18 -1.18 -5.38
CA LYS A 6 -2.39 -1.30 -4.53
C LYS A 6 -3.12 -2.63 -4.70
N ILE A 7 -3.27 -3.11 -5.93
CA ILE A 7 -3.99 -4.38 -6.21
C ILE A 7 -3.28 -5.58 -5.56
N THR A 8 -1.96 -5.50 -5.38
CA THR A 8 -1.15 -6.58 -4.82
C THR A 8 -1.00 -6.56 -3.29
N THR A 9 -1.04 -5.40 -2.63
CA THR A 9 -0.94 -5.32 -1.16
C THR A 9 -2.21 -5.77 -0.43
N ASP A 10 -3.39 -5.50 -0.99
CA ASP A 10 -4.68 -5.84 -0.37
C ASP A 10 -4.92 -7.36 -0.33
N ASN A 11 -4.24 -8.12 -1.21
CA ASN A 11 -4.40 -9.56 -1.36
C ASN A 11 -3.57 -10.42 -0.38
N ILE A 12 -2.66 -9.83 0.42
CA ILE A 12 -1.81 -10.57 1.38
C ILE A 12 -2.19 -10.28 2.84
N GLN A 13 -2.83 -9.15 3.13
CA GLN A 13 -3.20 -8.77 4.51
C GLN A 13 -4.53 -9.38 4.99
N SER A 14 -5.30 -10.08 4.16
CA SER A 14 -6.64 -10.56 4.52
C SER A 14 -6.73 -11.95 5.16
N ASP A 15 -5.63 -12.68 5.37
CA ASP A 15 -5.69 -14.04 5.92
C ASP A 15 -4.94 -14.15 7.25
N ASN A 16 -5.50 -13.56 8.30
CA ASN A 16 -5.22 -13.97 9.68
C ASN A 16 -6.31 -13.50 10.68
N THR A 17 -7.58 -13.84 10.46
CA THR A 17 -8.58 -14.01 11.55
C THR A 17 -9.83 -14.73 11.02
N SER A 18 -9.81 -16.06 10.99
CA SER A 18 -11.03 -16.86 10.82
C SER A 18 -11.51 -17.37 12.19
N THR A 19 -12.45 -16.66 12.82
CA THR A 19 -13.34 -17.27 13.83
C THR A 19 -14.80 -17.09 13.39
N SER A 20 -15.43 -18.24 13.22
CA SER A 20 -16.82 -18.49 12.83
C SER A 20 -17.85 -17.67 13.62
N ARG A 21 -18.78 -17.01 12.92
CA ARG A 21 -20.06 -16.53 13.50
C ARG A 21 -21.25 -17.25 12.87
N PRO A 22 -22.24 -17.72 13.65
CA PRO A 22 -23.46 -18.31 13.13
C PRO A 22 -24.47 -17.25 12.67
N LEU A 23 -25.31 -17.65 11.71
CA LEU A 23 -26.43 -16.92 11.12
C LEU A 23 -27.52 -16.60 12.16
N THR A 24 -28.00 -15.35 12.19
CA THR A 24 -29.22 -14.94 12.91
C THR A 24 -30.41 -14.81 11.95
N PRO A 25 -31.63 -15.22 12.37
CA PRO A 25 -32.83 -15.18 11.53
C PRO A 25 -33.56 -13.83 11.58
N GLN A 26 -34.34 -13.57 10.51
CA GLN A 26 -35.15 -12.38 10.29
C GLN A 26 -36.15 -12.09 11.42
N ARG A 27 -36.40 -10.79 11.65
CA ARG A 27 -37.31 -10.26 12.68
C ARG A 27 -38.73 -10.00 12.10
N PRO A 28 -39.82 -10.37 12.80
CA PRO A 28 -41.19 -10.02 12.42
C PRO A 28 -41.57 -8.57 12.79
N GLN A 29 -42.63 -8.05 12.18
CA GLN A 29 -43.17 -6.69 12.34
C GLN A 29 -44.05 -6.48 13.60
N THR A 30 -44.18 -5.19 14.00
CA THR A 30 -45.17 -4.50 14.90
C THR A 30 -45.04 -4.67 16.42
N PRO A 31 -45.56 -3.77 17.33
CA PRO A 31 -46.42 -2.57 17.16
C PRO A 31 -46.03 -1.29 18.00
N GLN A 32 -46.82 -0.22 17.76
CA GLN A 32 -47.14 1.05 18.46
C GLN A 32 -46.42 1.48 19.77
N SER A 33 -46.11 2.79 19.80
CA SER A 33 -45.50 3.59 20.87
C SER A 33 -46.36 3.75 22.14
N PRO A 34 -45.77 3.74 23.36
CA PRO A 34 -46.48 4.14 24.57
C PRO A 34 -46.51 5.66 24.78
N GLN A 35 -47.68 6.18 25.16
CA GLN A 35 -47.95 7.57 25.49
C GLN A 35 -47.26 8.01 26.79
N ILE A 36 -46.62 9.19 26.78
CA ILE A 36 -46.12 9.87 27.98
C ILE A 36 -47.27 10.69 28.61
N PRO A 37 -47.53 10.60 29.94
CA PRO A 37 -48.60 11.36 30.58
C PRO A 37 -48.31 12.87 30.62
N GLN A 38 -49.30 13.68 30.25
CA GLN A 38 -49.27 15.14 30.36
C GLN A 38 -49.30 15.58 31.83
N ARG A 39 -48.44 16.55 32.20
CA ARG A 39 -48.52 17.28 33.49
C ARG A 39 -49.41 18.53 33.34
N PRO A 40 -50.11 18.97 34.40
CA PRO A 40 -51.17 19.98 34.31
C PRO A 40 -50.64 21.39 34.02
N GLN A 41 -51.39 22.14 33.22
CA GLN A 41 -51.20 23.58 33.02
C GLN A 41 -51.72 24.36 34.23
N THR A 42 -50.88 25.22 34.82
CA THR A 42 -51.29 26.33 35.68
C THR A 42 -50.95 27.67 35.00
N PRO A 43 -51.86 28.66 34.99
CA PRO A 43 -51.68 29.91 34.26
C PRO A 43 -51.04 30.97 35.15
N ILE A 44 -49.86 31.47 34.78
CA ILE A 44 -49.34 32.74 35.32
C ILE A 44 -48.76 33.56 34.17
N GLN A 45 -49.50 34.61 33.79
CA GLN A 45 -48.98 35.73 33.01
C GLN A 45 -47.97 36.49 33.86
N GLN A 46 -46.68 36.40 33.52
CA GLN A 46 -45.69 37.42 33.89
C GLN A 46 -44.78 37.69 32.68
N SER A 47 -44.71 38.95 32.30
CA SER A 47 -43.86 39.51 31.25
C SER A 47 -42.39 39.12 31.43
N LEU A 48 -41.77 38.60 30.37
CA LEU A 48 -40.32 38.35 30.31
C LEU A 48 -39.54 39.66 30.54
N PRO A 49 -38.54 39.69 31.45
CA PRO A 49 -37.52 40.72 31.44
C PRO A 49 -36.61 40.54 30.21
N SER A 50 -36.10 41.66 29.69
CA SER A 50 -35.12 41.72 28.61
C SER A 50 -33.92 40.79 28.83
N GLN A 51 -33.46 40.16 27.74
CA GLN A 51 -32.27 39.32 27.69
C GLN A 51 -31.09 39.96 28.44
N PRO A 52 -30.38 39.23 29.32
CA PRO A 52 -29.10 39.71 29.81
C PRO A 52 -28.09 39.73 28.65
N PRO A 53 -27.17 40.73 28.60
CA PRO A 53 -26.16 40.78 27.57
C PRO A 53 -25.25 39.55 27.64
N THR A 54 -24.95 38.98 26.48
CA THR A 54 -23.99 37.88 26.31
C THR A 54 -22.64 38.28 26.92
N PRO A 55 -22.10 37.56 27.92
CA PRO A 55 -20.74 37.81 28.39
C PRO A 55 -19.77 37.01 27.51
N THR A 56 -19.35 37.55 26.37
CA THR A 56 -18.32 36.92 25.51
C THR A 56 -16.89 37.34 25.84
N ASN A 57 -16.61 37.94 27.01
CA ASN A 57 -15.28 38.50 27.30
C ASN A 57 -14.47 37.82 28.43
N HIS A 58 -14.90 36.69 28.98
CA HIS A 58 -14.13 36.02 30.05
C HIS A 58 -14.16 34.48 29.94
N LEU A 59 -13.89 33.92 28.76
CA LEU A 59 -13.21 32.62 28.77
C LEU A 59 -11.76 32.93 29.16
N PRO A 60 -11.21 32.33 30.24
CA PRO A 60 -9.79 32.47 30.50
C PRO A 60 -9.07 31.94 29.27
N TYR A 61 -8.18 32.75 28.69
CA TYR A 61 -7.25 32.29 27.68
C TYR A 61 -6.59 31.04 28.27
N LEU A 62 -6.85 29.87 27.68
CA LEU A 62 -6.10 28.66 28.00
C LEU A 62 -4.63 29.02 27.87
N SER A 63 -3.81 28.65 28.85
CA SER A 63 -2.37 28.91 28.73
C SER A 63 -1.88 28.22 27.45
N PRO A 64 -0.92 28.79 26.71
CA PRO A 64 -0.34 28.18 25.50
C PRO A 64 0.33 26.81 25.71
N ALA A 65 0.25 26.24 26.93
CA ALA A 65 0.76 24.94 27.31
C ALA A 65 -0.33 24.07 27.97
N ALA A 66 -1.60 24.46 27.92
CA ALA A 66 -2.68 23.73 28.59
C ALA A 66 -2.97 22.38 27.91
N PHE A 67 -2.78 22.29 26.60
CA PHE A 67 -3.08 21.08 25.81
C PHE A 67 -1.87 20.17 25.62
N THR A 68 -0.66 20.73 25.64
CA THR A 68 0.58 19.99 25.37
C THR A 68 0.79 18.81 26.32
N PRO A 69 0.68 18.94 27.66
CA PRO A 69 0.84 17.81 28.58
C PRO A 69 -0.21 16.71 28.40
N LEU A 70 -1.45 17.08 28.06
CA LEU A 70 -2.53 16.12 27.83
C LEU A 70 -2.25 15.31 26.55
N LEU A 71 -1.85 15.98 25.48
CA LEU A 71 -1.53 15.32 24.21
C LEU A 71 -0.27 14.46 24.34
N HIS A 72 0.76 14.91 25.07
CA HIS A 72 1.93 14.09 25.37
C HIS A 72 1.56 12.82 26.14
N ALA A 73 0.71 12.92 27.16
CA ALA A 73 0.26 11.75 27.91
C ALA A 73 -0.50 10.73 27.03
N LEU A 74 -1.35 11.21 26.12
CA LEU A 74 -2.07 10.34 25.18
C LEU A 74 -1.15 9.72 24.11
N LEU A 75 -0.15 10.48 23.65
CA LEU A 75 0.83 10.01 22.66
C LEU A 75 1.78 8.96 23.23
N LEU A 76 2.09 9.04 24.52
CA LEU A 76 2.98 8.13 25.25
C LEU A 76 2.21 7.02 26.00
N ASP A 77 0.91 6.89 25.76
CA ASP A 77 0.10 5.86 26.40
C ASP A 77 0.60 4.45 26.02
N GLN A 78 0.69 3.55 27.00
CA GLN A 78 1.13 2.17 26.78
C GLN A 78 0.18 1.39 25.85
N ASN A 79 -1.06 1.83 25.73
CA ASN A 79 -1.99 1.31 24.74
C ASN A 79 -1.71 1.94 23.38
N THR A 80 -1.07 1.16 22.51
CA THR A 80 -0.72 1.57 21.14
C THR A 80 -1.92 2.03 20.31
N GLY A 81 -3.13 1.55 20.60
CA GLY A 81 -4.36 2.02 19.96
C GLY A 81 -4.72 3.45 20.36
N ILE A 82 -4.54 3.83 21.63
CA ILE A 82 -4.77 5.19 22.13
C ILE A 82 -3.71 6.13 21.53
N ALA A 83 -2.44 5.74 21.60
CA ALA A 83 -1.33 6.51 21.03
C ALA A 83 -1.52 6.75 19.52
N GLN A 84 -1.92 5.74 18.76
CA GLN A 84 -2.18 5.89 17.33
C GLN A 84 -3.35 6.84 17.05
N VAL A 85 -4.44 6.75 17.81
CA VAL A 85 -5.57 7.68 17.68
C VAL A 85 -5.12 9.10 18.00
N ALA A 86 -4.30 9.31 19.03
CA ALA A 86 -3.75 10.61 19.37
C ALA A 86 -2.90 11.20 18.22
N GLN A 87 -2.05 10.40 17.58
CA GLN A 87 -1.30 10.83 16.39
C GLN A 87 -2.24 11.28 15.26
N ASN A 88 -3.29 10.50 14.97
CA ASN A 88 -4.26 10.82 13.92
C ASN A 88 -5.06 12.11 14.24
N VAL A 89 -5.37 12.35 15.51
CA VAL A 89 -6.00 13.59 15.97
C VAL A 89 -5.10 14.79 15.71
N ILE A 90 -3.79 14.68 16.00
CA ILE A 90 -2.83 15.75 15.71
C ILE A 90 -2.74 16.02 14.22
N GLN A 91 -2.68 14.97 13.39
CA GLN A 91 -2.66 15.11 11.94
C GLN A 91 -3.91 15.86 11.44
N SER A 92 -5.09 15.42 11.88
CA SER A 92 -6.38 16.04 11.50
C SER A 92 -6.48 17.49 11.97
N LEU A 93 -5.94 17.79 13.16
CA LEU A 93 -5.90 19.14 13.71
C LEU A 93 -5.02 20.05 12.87
N VAL A 94 -3.81 19.59 12.51
CA VAL A 94 -2.89 20.37 11.67
C VAL A 94 -3.47 20.61 10.28
N GLU A 95 -4.02 19.58 9.63
CA GLU A 95 -4.72 19.72 8.33
C GLU A 95 -5.80 20.80 8.41
N ARG A 96 -6.68 20.71 9.42
CA ARG A 96 -7.75 21.68 9.61
C ARG A 96 -7.22 23.09 9.85
N ILE A 97 -6.24 23.28 10.72
CA ILE A 97 -5.64 24.60 10.99
C ILE A 97 -5.09 25.22 9.69
N LEU A 98 -4.45 24.42 8.84
CA LEU A 98 -3.84 24.88 7.60
C LEU A 98 -4.87 25.17 6.49
N GLU A 99 -5.95 24.40 6.41
CA GLU A 99 -6.97 24.54 5.36
C GLU A 99 -8.10 25.53 5.69
N GLU A 100 -8.35 25.85 6.96
CA GLU A 100 -9.52 26.66 7.35
C GLU A 100 -9.34 28.13 6.89
N PRO A 101 -10.26 28.67 6.05
CA PRO A 101 -10.10 29.98 5.40
C PRO A 101 -10.44 31.17 6.30
N ASP A 102 -11.25 30.96 7.34
CA ASP A 102 -11.88 32.02 8.14
C ASP A 102 -11.24 32.23 9.53
N VAL A 103 -10.13 31.55 9.84
CA VAL A 103 -9.43 31.70 11.13
C VAL A 103 -8.56 32.96 11.12
N ASN A 104 -8.59 33.73 12.21
CA ASN A 104 -7.73 34.90 12.39
C ASN A 104 -6.26 34.48 12.20
N PRO A 105 -5.48 35.17 11.35
CA PRO A 105 -4.08 34.81 11.07
C PRO A 105 -3.21 34.66 12.32
N LYS A 106 -3.45 35.46 13.36
CA LYS A 106 -2.71 35.37 14.63
C LYS A 106 -3.08 34.14 15.45
N GLU A 107 -4.35 33.73 15.42
CA GLU A 107 -4.82 32.52 16.10
C GLU A 107 -4.32 31.28 15.37
N LYS A 108 -4.31 31.32 14.03
CA LYS A 108 -3.72 30.27 13.18
C LYS A 108 -2.22 30.11 13.45
N GLU A 109 -1.47 31.22 13.52
CA GLU A 109 -0.04 31.20 13.88
C GLU A 109 0.19 30.64 15.29
N LEU A 110 -0.63 31.02 16.27
CA LEU A 110 -0.52 30.54 17.64
C LEU A 110 -0.81 29.04 17.74
N LEU A 111 -1.89 28.57 17.12
CA LEU A 111 -2.29 27.15 17.12
C LEU A 111 -1.27 26.30 16.37
N GLU A 112 -0.75 26.81 15.25
CA GLU A 112 0.32 26.15 14.50
C GLU A 112 1.58 26.02 15.37
N LYS A 113 1.96 27.09 16.07
CA LYS A 113 3.13 27.08 16.96
C LYS A 113 2.95 26.13 18.14
N GLU A 114 1.81 26.18 18.83
CA GLU A 114 1.52 25.29 19.97
C GLU A 114 1.49 23.83 19.51
N THR A 115 0.89 23.54 18.36
CA THR A 115 0.78 22.16 17.87
C THR A 115 2.11 21.63 17.33
N LEU A 116 2.78 22.36 16.43
CA LEU A 116 4.01 21.89 15.80
C LEU A 116 5.20 21.99 16.75
N GLU A 117 5.44 23.14 17.38
CA GLU A 117 6.60 23.29 18.28
C GLU A 117 6.33 22.71 19.67
N GLY A 118 5.13 22.92 20.23
CA GLY A 118 4.79 22.46 21.58
C GLY A 118 4.49 20.97 21.65
N VAL A 119 3.56 20.47 20.83
CA VAL A 119 3.17 19.06 20.87
C VAL A 119 4.15 18.19 20.08
N VAL A 120 4.32 18.45 18.79
CA VAL A 120 5.07 17.56 17.88
C VAL A 120 6.58 17.58 18.16
N LEU A 121 7.20 18.77 18.27
CA LEU A 121 8.63 18.85 18.60
C LEU A 121 8.88 18.69 20.11
N GLY A 122 7.98 19.20 20.95
CA GLY A 122 8.15 19.13 22.40
C GLY A 122 8.15 17.70 22.96
N ILE A 123 7.40 16.77 22.35
CA ILE A 123 7.41 15.36 22.79
C ILE A 123 8.78 14.70 22.60
N GLY A 124 9.62 15.19 21.68
CA GLY A 124 10.99 14.73 21.51
C GLY A 124 12.01 15.43 22.43
N ARG A 125 11.61 16.41 23.23
CA ARG A 125 12.47 17.24 24.08
C ARG A 125 12.09 17.16 25.57
N LEU A 126 11.50 16.04 25.96
CA LEU A 126 11.07 15.78 27.35
C LEU A 126 12.24 15.81 28.34
N ASP A 127 13.46 15.54 27.89
CA ASP A 127 14.70 15.70 28.64
C ASP A 127 14.92 17.16 29.09
N GLN A 128 14.72 18.12 28.19
CA GLN A 128 14.94 19.55 28.47
C GLN A 128 13.87 20.15 29.39
N GLU A 129 12.62 19.67 29.28
CA GLU A 129 11.54 20.06 30.20
C GLU A 129 11.76 19.50 31.60
N LYS A 130 12.36 18.30 31.71
CA LYS A 130 12.72 17.67 32.98
C LYS A 130 13.86 18.43 33.67
N VAL A 131 14.94 18.79 32.98
CA VAL A 131 16.04 19.60 33.55
C VAL A 131 15.54 20.93 34.12
N LYS A 132 14.68 21.64 33.38
CA LYS A 132 14.06 22.88 33.90
C LYS A 132 13.22 22.66 35.16
N ARG A 133 12.55 21.50 35.24
CA ARG A 133 11.69 21.14 36.37
C ARG A 133 12.51 20.71 37.59
N GLU A 134 13.60 19.97 37.39
CA GLU A 134 14.57 19.58 38.42
C GLU A 134 15.34 20.79 38.96
N GLU A 135 15.80 21.72 38.11
CA GLU A 135 16.41 23.00 38.54
C GLU A 135 15.45 23.86 39.39
N LEU A 136 14.14 23.80 39.10
CA LEU A 136 13.09 24.45 39.91
C LEU A 136 12.87 23.75 41.26
N TYR A 137 13.01 22.42 41.32
CA TYR A 137 12.90 21.66 42.57
C TYR A 137 14.17 21.71 43.43
N GLU A 138 15.37 21.81 42.84
CA GLU A 138 16.62 22.05 43.58
C GLU A 138 16.65 23.42 44.27
N LEU A 139 15.86 24.38 43.79
CA LEU A 139 15.61 25.64 44.49
C LEU A 139 14.62 25.52 45.67
N GLU A 140 13.90 24.40 45.79
CA GLU A 140 12.81 24.22 46.77
C GLU A 140 12.95 22.98 47.70
N ALA A 141 13.92 22.07 47.51
CA ALA A 141 13.98 20.84 48.32
C ALA A 141 15.37 20.43 48.83
N ASP A 142 15.52 20.56 50.15
CA ASP A 142 16.48 19.87 51.01
C ASP A 142 15.86 18.50 51.41
N CYS A 143 15.95 17.46 50.57
CA CYS A 143 15.77 16.07 51.02
C CYS A 143 16.25 15.00 50.03
N ASP A 144 16.93 14.03 50.63
CA ASP A 144 17.69 12.92 50.04
C ASP A 144 16.76 11.70 49.88
N ASP A 145 16.38 11.31 48.65
CA ASP A 145 15.83 9.97 48.37
C ASP A 145 16.02 9.56 46.88
N THR A 146 17.16 8.95 46.57
CA THR A 146 17.47 8.38 45.24
C THR A 146 16.73 7.07 45.00
N SER A 147 15.67 7.10 44.20
CA SER A 147 14.92 5.93 43.71
C SER A 147 15.40 5.46 42.33
N VAL A 148 16.30 4.48 42.31
CA VAL A 148 16.91 3.90 41.08
C VAL A 148 15.87 3.29 40.11
N GLY A 149 14.68 2.91 40.58
CA GLY A 149 13.59 2.36 39.76
C GLY A 149 12.69 3.38 39.06
N ALA A 150 12.70 4.66 39.48
CA ALA A 150 11.98 5.72 38.78
C ALA A 150 12.79 6.24 37.56
N VAL A 151 14.12 6.19 37.65
CA VAL A 151 15.04 6.67 36.62
C VAL A 151 14.93 5.87 35.31
N THR A 152 14.77 4.54 35.38
CA THR A 152 14.70 3.70 34.17
C THR A 152 13.42 3.92 33.36
N GLY A 153 12.27 4.12 34.01
CA GLY A 153 11.01 4.43 33.31
C GLY A 153 11.00 5.84 32.68
N ILE A 154 11.79 6.77 33.24
CA ILE A 154 11.94 8.14 32.75
C ILE A 154 12.75 8.19 31.46
N GLU A 155 13.80 7.39 31.35
CA GLU A 155 14.63 7.31 30.14
C GLU A 155 13.84 6.67 28.99
N GLU A 156 13.15 5.55 29.25
CA GLU A 156 12.27 4.88 28.27
C GLU A 156 11.18 5.81 27.71
N GLU A 157 10.55 6.63 28.56
CA GLU A 157 9.54 7.61 28.15
C GLU A 157 10.13 8.68 27.21
N VAL A 158 11.33 9.16 27.53
CA VAL A 158 12.06 10.18 26.76
C VAL A 158 12.48 9.62 25.39
N GLU A 159 12.93 8.37 25.33
CA GLU A 159 13.24 7.67 24.08
C GLU A 159 11.98 7.43 23.23
N LEU A 160 10.88 7.00 23.87
CA LEU A 160 9.58 6.82 23.23
C LEU A 160 9.04 8.15 22.66
N GLY A 161 9.26 9.26 23.37
CA GLY A 161 8.93 10.60 22.91
C GLY A 161 9.68 11.00 21.64
N ARG A 162 10.99 10.74 21.56
CA ARG A 162 11.77 11.00 20.33
C ARG A 162 11.33 10.12 19.16
N MET A 163 11.03 8.85 19.41
CA MET A 163 10.47 7.96 18.37
C MET A 163 9.12 8.50 17.86
N THR A 164 8.24 8.90 18.78
CA THR A 164 6.90 9.44 18.45
C THR A 164 7.01 10.75 17.68
N MET A 165 7.96 11.62 18.03
CA MET A 165 8.26 12.84 17.26
C MET A 165 8.64 12.50 15.81
N MET A 166 9.51 11.51 15.56
CA MET A 166 9.87 11.10 14.20
C MET A 166 8.69 10.54 13.42
N SER A 167 7.84 9.73 14.06
CA SER A 167 6.59 9.22 13.47
C SER A 167 5.65 10.37 13.05
N LEU A 168 5.45 11.35 13.94
CA LEU A 168 4.64 12.55 13.67
C LEU A 168 5.25 13.41 12.55
N ILE A 169 6.57 13.58 12.51
CA ILE A 169 7.25 14.29 11.40
C ILE A 169 6.96 13.59 10.07
N SER A 170 7.04 12.26 10.05
CA SER A 170 6.77 11.47 8.85
C SER A 170 5.33 11.66 8.35
N SER A 171 4.33 11.63 9.23
CA SER A 171 2.92 11.80 8.85
C SER A 171 2.54 13.24 8.52
N LEU A 172 3.18 14.23 9.16
CA LEU A 172 2.87 15.65 8.99
C LEU A 172 3.63 16.30 7.83
N ALA A 173 4.76 15.75 7.39
CA ALA A 173 5.57 16.35 6.32
C ALA A 173 4.77 16.67 5.04
N PRO A 174 3.89 15.79 4.51
CA PRO A 174 3.07 16.08 3.33
C PRO A 174 2.03 17.20 3.52
N ILE A 175 1.69 17.53 4.77
CA ILE A 175 0.61 18.44 5.14
C ILE A 175 1.14 19.85 5.37
N VAL A 176 2.25 19.98 6.11
CA VAL A 176 2.76 21.27 6.57
C VAL A 176 3.52 22.06 5.51
N GLY A 177 3.96 21.37 4.44
CA GLY A 177 4.66 21.97 3.31
C GLY A 177 6.17 22.17 3.53
N PRO A 178 6.90 22.49 2.44
CA PRO A 178 8.35 22.47 2.43
C PRO A 178 9.00 23.50 3.36
N GLU A 179 8.50 24.74 3.44
CA GLU A 179 9.12 25.77 4.27
C GLU A 179 9.13 25.39 5.76
N ARG A 180 8.03 24.80 6.23
CA ARG A 180 7.91 24.33 7.62
C ARG A 180 8.77 23.10 7.86
N CYS A 181 8.78 22.14 6.93
CA CYS A 181 9.66 20.98 7.03
C CYS A 181 11.14 21.39 7.14
N ILE A 182 11.60 22.33 6.30
CA ILE A 182 12.98 22.84 6.34
C ILE A 182 13.28 23.50 7.69
N ARG A 183 12.38 24.34 8.19
CA ARG A 183 12.60 25.11 9.42
C ARG A 183 12.48 24.27 10.69
N LEU A 184 11.53 23.35 10.74
CA LEU A 184 11.12 22.65 11.97
C LEU A 184 11.59 21.20 12.00
N PHE A 185 11.53 20.46 10.90
CA PHE A 185 11.72 19.01 10.91
C PHE A 185 13.13 18.58 10.50
N VAL A 186 13.74 19.23 9.49
CA VAL A 186 15.11 18.92 9.06
C VAL A 186 16.13 19.07 10.21
N PRO A 187 16.06 20.11 11.09
CA PRO A 187 16.98 20.22 12.22
C PRO A 187 16.83 19.11 13.26
N GLU A 188 15.61 18.58 13.47
CA GLU A 188 15.41 17.46 14.39
C GLU A 188 15.93 16.15 13.80
N LEU A 189 15.77 15.96 12.49
CA LEU A 189 16.33 14.81 11.79
C LEU A 189 17.87 14.81 11.82
N ASP A 190 18.51 15.98 11.69
CA ASP A 190 19.97 16.14 11.75
C ASP A 190 20.54 15.62 13.09
N LYS A 191 19.85 15.91 14.20
CA LYS A 191 20.23 15.41 15.53
C LYS A 191 20.18 13.89 15.65
N MET A 192 19.38 13.21 14.82
CA MET A 192 19.24 11.75 14.88
C MET A 192 20.50 11.01 14.45
N MET A 193 21.49 11.69 13.86
CA MET A 193 22.81 11.12 13.59
C MET A 193 23.59 10.77 14.87
N GLU A 194 23.33 11.45 15.98
CA GLU A 194 23.99 11.21 17.27
C GLU A 194 23.12 10.39 18.23
N GLU A 195 21.93 9.96 17.78
CA GLU A 195 20.96 9.27 18.61
C GLU A 195 21.44 7.85 18.99
N PRO A 196 21.63 7.52 20.28
CA PRO A 196 22.11 6.20 20.68
C PRO A 196 21.06 5.09 20.48
N VAL A 197 19.78 5.45 20.50
CA VAL A 197 18.67 4.49 20.49
C VAL A 197 18.26 4.08 19.09
N PHE A 198 18.43 2.79 18.77
CA PHE A 198 18.26 2.31 17.39
C PHE A 198 16.81 2.40 16.88
N TYR A 199 15.80 2.27 17.74
CA TYR A 199 14.41 2.31 17.29
C TYR A 199 13.95 3.75 16.99
N VAL A 200 14.55 4.76 17.63
CA VAL A 200 14.42 6.17 17.24
C VAL A 200 15.10 6.41 15.89
N ARG A 201 16.35 5.95 15.71
CA ARG A 201 17.07 6.05 14.42
C ARG A 201 16.34 5.34 13.27
N LYS A 202 15.73 4.18 13.54
CA LYS A 202 14.91 3.43 12.57
C LYS A 202 13.73 4.27 12.09
N GLU A 203 13.08 5.00 12.99
CA GLU A 203 11.96 5.87 12.66
C GLU A 203 12.42 7.13 11.91
N ALA A 204 13.55 7.71 12.33
CA ALA A 204 14.21 8.80 11.61
C ALA A 204 14.54 8.41 10.16
N ALA A 205 15.05 7.19 9.94
CA ALA A 205 15.33 6.67 8.61
C ALA A 205 14.07 6.57 7.73
N LEU A 206 12.89 6.25 8.30
CA LEU A 206 11.61 6.26 7.57
C LEU A 206 11.15 7.69 7.25
N ALA A 207 11.29 8.60 8.21
CA ALA A 207 10.90 10.01 8.04
C ALA A 207 11.64 10.70 6.88
N ILE A 208 12.87 10.26 6.55
CA ILE A 208 13.61 10.72 5.35
C ILE A 208 12.75 10.57 4.09
N GLY A 209 12.02 9.47 3.92
CA GLY A 209 11.20 9.24 2.73
C GLY A 209 10.05 10.24 2.61
N SER A 210 9.31 10.44 3.70
CA SER A 210 8.21 11.41 3.76
C SER A 210 8.69 12.84 3.52
N LEU A 211 9.83 13.21 4.10
CA LEU A 211 10.45 14.53 3.89
C LEU A 211 10.95 14.69 2.45
N ALA A 212 11.58 13.67 1.86
CA ALA A 212 12.03 13.71 0.47
C ALA A 212 10.88 13.90 -0.53
N ASN A 213 9.65 13.51 -0.19
CA ASN A 213 8.49 13.75 -1.04
C ASN A 213 8.08 15.23 -1.15
N VAL A 214 8.50 16.06 -0.20
CA VAL A 214 8.03 17.45 -0.06
C VAL A 214 9.16 18.45 -0.24
N LEU A 215 10.36 18.11 0.19
CA LEU A 215 11.50 19.02 0.19
C LEU A 215 12.08 19.25 -1.22
N PRO A 216 12.66 20.44 -1.47
CA PRO A 216 13.33 20.72 -2.73
C PRO A 216 14.65 19.94 -2.86
N LEU A 217 15.09 19.74 -4.10
CA LEU A 217 16.23 18.88 -4.44
C LEU A 217 17.54 19.29 -3.75
N ASP A 218 17.79 20.59 -3.58
CA ASP A 218 18.97 21.12 -2.90
C ASP A 218 19.01 20.69 -1.42
N ILE A 219 17.86 20.68 -0.74
CA ILE A 219 17.77 20.21 0.65
C ILE A 219 17.87 18.68 0.71
N ILE A 220 17.25 17.95 -0.22
CA ILE A 220 17.38 16.49 -0.30
C ILE A 220 18.87 16.11 -0.42
N THR A 221 19.58 16.74 -1.36
CA THR A 221 20.97 16.42 -1.66
C THR A 221 21.95 16.89 -0.58
N SER A 222 21.78 18.11 -0.05
CA SER A 222 22.71 18.68 0.93
C SER A 222 22.46 18.28 2.38
N LYS A 223 21.23 17.87 2.73
CA LYS A 223 20.83 17.52 4.11
C LYS A 223 20.38 16.08 4.26
N LEU A 224 19.43 15.61 3.44
CA LEU A 224 18.82 14.29 3.69
C LEU A 224 19.74 13.13 3.27
N LEU A 225 20.41 13.25 2.12
CA LEU A 225 21.30 12.19 1.63
C LEU A 225 22.45 11.87 2.59
N PRO A 226 23.16 12.85 3.20
CA PRO A 226 24.17 12.56 4.22
C PRO A 226 23.64 11.75 5.41
N ILE A 227 22.46 12.11 5.94
CA ILE A 227 21.82 11.40 7.05
C ILE A 227 21.42 9.98 6.62
N TYR A 228 20.87 9.85 5.41
CA TYR A 228 20.55 8.56 4.80
C TYR A 228 21.80 7.67 4.66
N ASP A 229 22.91 8.21 4.14
CA ASP A 229 24.17 7.48 3.98
C ASP A 229 24.68 6.96 5.33
N HIS A 230 24.59 7.78 6.38
CA HIS A 230 24.92 7.38 7.75
C HIS A 230 24.06 6.18 8.20
N PHE A 231 22.74 6.29 8.13
CA PHE A 231 21.83 5.21 8.55
C PHE A 231 21.87 3.95 7.66
N SER A 232 22.23 4.08 6.37
CA SER A 232 22.35 2.94 5.45
C SER A 232 23.43 1.94 5.87
N THR A 233 24.40 2.39 6.67
CA THR A 233 25.51 1.59 7.20
C THR A 233 25.44 1.40 8.72
N ASP A 234 24.29 1.71 9.33
CA ASP A 234 24.08 1.60 10.78
C ASP A 234 24.43 0.20 11.30
N PRO A 235 25.05 0.05 12.49
CA PRO A 235 25.34 -1.27 13.05
C PRO A 235 24.08 -2.14 13.24
N ILE A 236 22.92 -1.53 13.47
CA ILE A 236 21.66 -2.21 13.73
C ILE A 236 20.86 -2.42 12.45
N TRP A 237 20.57 -3.69 12.14
CA TRP A 237 19.91 -4.08 10.90
C TRP A 237 18.50 -3.48 10.73
N HIS A 238 17.78 -3.19 11.82
CA HIS A 238 16.46 -2.56 11.74
C HIS A 238 16.52 -1.18 11.09
N VAL A 239 17.55 -0.39 11.40
CA VAL A 239 17.78 0.95 10.82
C VAL A 239 18.13 0.82 9.35
N ARG A 240 19.08 -0.07 9.01
CA ARG A 240 19.45 -0.35 7.61
C ARG A 240 18.25 -0.84 6.78
N ARG A 241 17.38 -1.67 7.36
CA ARG A 241 16.13 -2.10 6.72
C ARG A 241 15.21 -0.91 6.43
N SER A 242 15.04 0.03 7.35
CA SER A 242 14.27 1.26 7.10
C SER A 242 14.88 2.08 5.95
N CYS A 243 16.20 2.23 5.90
CA CYS A 243 16.87 2.89 4.78
C CYS A 243 16.64 2.18 3.45
N CYS A 244 16.65 0.85 3.44
CA CYS A 244 16.35 0.06 2.26
C CYS A 244 14.93 0.37 1.74
N LEU A 245 13.92 0.39 2.61
CA LEU A 245 12.53 0.68 2.23
C LEU A 245 12.35 2.10 1.66
N VAL A 246 13.17 3.07 2.07
CA VAL A 246 13.09 4.47 1.60
C VAL A 246 13.85 4.71 0.30
N LEU A 247 14.72 3.79 -0.12
CA LEU A 247 15.58 3.96 -1.30
C LEU A 247 14.82 4.32 -2.59
N PRO A 248 13.71 3.64 -2.98
CA PRO A 248 12.97 4.00 -4.19
C PRO A 248 12.41 5.43 -4.14
N THR A 249 11.84 5.82 -2.99
CA THR A 249 11.32 7.18 -2.78
C THR A 249 12.41 8.22 -3.01
N LEU A 250 13.61 8.04 -2.43
CA LEU A 250 14.73 8.96 -2.65
C LEU A 250 15.16 8.99 -4.12
N CYS A 251 15.37 7.82 -4.74
CA CYS A 251 15.75 7.72 -6.14
C CYS A 251 14.76 8.43 -7.07
N SER A 252 13.45 8.36 -6.79
CA SER A 252 12.43 9.05 -7.58
C SER A 252 12.56 10.59 -7.60
N LYS A 253 13.29 11.17 -6.64
CA LYS A 253 13.50 12.62 -6.52
C LYS A 253 14.84 13.08 -7.10
N LEU A 254 15.75 12.16 -7.42
CA LEU A 254 17.09 12.49 -7.87
C LEU A 254 17.17 12.59 -9.41
N PRO A 255 18.03 13.48 -9.94
CA PRO A 255 18.40 13.46 -11.35
C PRO A 255 19.01 12.11 -11.76
N ASP A 256 18.87 11.73 -13.04
CA ASP A 256 19.16 10.36 -13.49
C ASP A 256 20.57 9.86 -13.18
N GLU A 257 21.61 10.70 -13.34
CA GLU A 257 22.99 10.29 -13.01
C GLU A 257 23.15 9.97 -11.52
N MET A 258 22.64 10.83 -10.64
CA MET A 258 22.67 10.62 -9.19
C MET A 258 21.75 9.47 -8.76
N LYS A 259 20.60 9.32 -9.42
CA LYS A 259 19.65 8.22 -9.20
C LYS A 259 20.30 6.88 -9.51
N SER A 260 20.98 6.76 -10.65
CA SER A 260 21.70 5.54 -11.03
C SER A 260 22.77 5.18 -9.99
N ASP A 261 23.66 6.10 -9.63
CA ASP A 261 24.70 5.85 -8.61
C ASP A 261 24.08 5.43 -7.27
N ARG A 262 23.05 6.15 -6.82
CA ARG A 262 22.35 5.89 -5.55
C ARG A 262 21.68 4.51 -5.54
N ALA A 263 20.96 4.16 -6.60
CA ALA A 263 20.26 2.90 -6.71
C ALA A 263 21.23 1.72 -6.70
N VAL A 264 22.33 1.82 -7.46
CA VAL A 264 23.37 0.78 -7.53
C VAL A 264 24.03 0.60 -6.18
N LYS A 265 24.54 1.67 -5.58
CA LYS A 265 25.18 1.64 -4.25
C LYS A 265 24.24 1.07 -3.18
N GLY A 266 22.98 1.49 -3.19
CA GLY A 266 21.97 1.00 -2.25
C GLY A 266 21.74 -0.51 -2.36
N ILE A 267 21.53 -1.03 -3.57
CA ILE A 267 21.35 -2.47 -3.77
C ILE A 267 22.61 -3.27 -3.44
N GLU A 268 23.80 -2.77 -3.77
CA GLU A 268 25.05 -3.45 -3.38
C GLU A 268 25.19 -3.58 -1.87
N ILE A 269 24.84 -2.53 -1.10
CA ILE A 269 24.84 -2.56 0.36
C ILE A 269 23.79 -3.52 0.89
N PHE A 270 22.52 -3.36 0.51
CA PHE A 270 21.41 -4.06 1.16
C PHE A 270 21.26 -5.51 0.70
N ALA A 271 21.52 -5.82 -0.57
CA ALA A 271 21.50 -7.20 -1.06
C ALA A 271 22.70 -8.01 -0.54
N GLY A 272 23.83 -7.35 -0.26
CA GLY A 272 25.02 -7.93 0.36
C GLY A 272 24.99 -7.97 1.89
N ASP A 273 23.91 -7.50 2.53
CA ASP A 273 23.82 -7.34 3.97
C ASP A 273 23.93 -8.68 4.73
N VAL A 274 24.54 -8.66 5.92
CA VAL A 274 24.63 -9.84 6.81
C VAL A 274 23.25 -10.32 7.29
N SER A 275 22.30 -9.41 7.49
CA SER A 275 20.94 -9.68 7.94
C SER A 275 20.07 -10.16 6.79
N ARG A 276 19.46 -11.35 6.97
CA ARG A 276 18.45 -11.86 6.03
C ARG A 276 17.30 -10.87 5.82
N SER A 277 16.85 -10.20 6.88
CA SER A 277 15.72 -9.28 6.79
C SER A 277 16.02 -8.05 5.92
N VAL A 278 17.27 -7.57 5.92
CA VAL A 278 17.69 -6.47 5.04
C VAL A 278 17.80 -6.95 3.59
N ARG A 279 18.37 -8.14 3.35
CA ARG A 279 18.42 -8.74 2.01
C ARG A 279 17.02 -8.99 1.43
N SER A 280 16.08 -9.49 2.23
CA SER A 280 14.68 -9.66 1.80
C SER A 280 14.07 -8.30 1.44
N ALA A 281 14.29 -7.26 2.25
CA ALA A 281 13.81 -5.90 1.95
C ALA A 281 14.38 -5.35 0.63
N ALA A 282 15.67 -5.62 0.32
CA ALA A 282 16.27 -5.23 -0.95
C ALA A 282 15.57 -5.90 -2.14
N GLY A 283 15.16 -7.17 -1.99
CA GLY A 283 14.33 -7.86 -2.96
C GLY A 283 12.91 -7.28 -3.04
N GLU A 284 12.29 -6.96 -1.90
CA GLU A 284 10.93 -6.40 -1.85
C GLU A 284 10.83 -5.09 -2.64
N ILE A 285 11.83 -4.21 -2.52
CA ILE A 285 11.81 -2.89 -3.17
C ILE A 285 12.27 -2.89 -4.64
N ILE A 286 12.82 -4.00 -5.16
CA ILE A 286 13.59 -3.95 -6.43
C ILE A 286 12.73 -3.54 -7.64
N GLY A 287 11.45 -3.97 -7.69
CA GLY A 287 10.55 -3.60 -8.78
C GLY A 287 10.17 -2.12 -8.72
N GLU A 288 9.93 -1.58 -7.52
CA GLU A 288 9.67 -0.14 -7.33
C GLU A 288 10.91 0.69 -7.69
N LEU A 289 12.10 0.24 -7.28
CA LEU A 289 13.36 0.92 -7.58
C LEU A 289 13.63 0.96 -9.09
N ILE A 290 13.47 -0.17 -9.79
CA ILE A 290 13.59 -0.25 -11.25
C ILE A 290 12.54 0.67 -11.91
N ALA A 291 11.31 0.67 -11.42
CA ALA A 291 10.24 1.54 -11.90
C ALA A 291 10.54 3.05 -11.80
N THR A 292 11.44 3.48 -10.91
CA THR A 292 11.85 4.91 -10.83
C THR A 292 12.59 5.44 -12.08
N PHE A 293 12.97 4.54 -13.00
CA PHE A 293 13.58 4.88 -14.29
C PHE A 293 12.56 5.00 -15.43
N GLN A 294 11.27 4.84 -15.19
CA GLN A 294 10.26 5.07 -16.22
C GLN A 294 10.09 6.57 -16.57
N PRO A 295 9.65 6.91 -17.80
CA PRO A 295 9.48 6.00 -18.96
C PRO A 295 10.76 5.76 -19.77
N ASP A 296 11.71 6.70 -19.77
CA ASP A 296 12.83 6.74 -20.73
C ASP A 296 14.23 6.56 -20.07
N GLY A 297 14.27 6.26 -18.78
CA GLY A 297 15.50 6.12 -18.02
C GLY A 297 16.22 4.80 -18.29
N LYS A 298 17.55 4.86 -18.36
CA LYS A 298 18.38 3.66 -18.51
C LYS A 298 18.53 2.95 -17.16
N VAL A 299 17.84 1.82 -17.01
CA VAL A 299 17.96 0.97 -15.82
C VAL A 299 19.39 0.43 -15.71
N PRO A 300 20.08 0.60 -14.56
CA PRO A 300 21.37 -0.01 -14.33
C PRO A 300 21.31 -1.55 -14.34
N GLU A 301 22.25 -2.18 -15.04
CA GLU A 301 22.32 -3.64 -15.19
C GLU A 301 22.36 -4.37 -13.83
N SER A 302 23.04 -3.81 -12.82
CA SER A 302 23.12 -4.42 -11.49
C SER A 302 21.75 -4.56 -10.80
N LEU A 303 20.80 -3.66 -11.06
CA LEU A 303 19.43 -3.78 -10.54
C LEU A 303 18.70 -4.96 -11.19
N VAL A 304 18.84 -5.08 -12.51
CA VAL A 304 18.23 -6.18 -13.29
C VAL A 304 18.84 -7.51 -12.85
N GLN A 305 20.16 -7.59 -12.70
CA GLN A 305 20.85 -8.79 -12.22
C GLN A 305 20.45 -9.15 -10.79
N HIS A 306 20.30 -8.18 -9.89
CA HIS A 306 19.78 -8.44 -8.55
C HIS A 306 18.36 -9.03 -8.61
N PHE A 307 17.45 -8.43 -9.39
CA PHE A 307 16.10 -8.96 -9.59
C PHE A 307 16.10 -10.40 -10.13
N LEU A 308 16.87 -10.66 -11.19
CA LEU A 308 16.97 -12.00 -11.78
C LEU A 308 17.56 -13.02 -10.81
N SER A 309 18.45 -12.59 -9.91
CA SER A 309 18.99 -13.45 -8.87
C SER A 309 17.94 -13.92 -7.86
N LEU A 310 16.80 -13.24 -7.72
CA LEU A 310 15.70 -13.65 -6.83
C LEU A 310 14.93 -14.86 -7.39
N GLY A 311 15.03 -15.11 -8.69
CA GLY A 311 14.40 -16.25 -9.35
C GLY A 311 15.12 -17.59 -9.08
N PRO A 312 14.62 -18.69 -9.65
CA PRO A 312 15.24 -20.00 -9.52
C PRO A 312 16.68 -20.00 -10.06
N VAL A 313 17.58 -20.66 -9.32
CA VAL A 313 19.01 -20.71 -9.64
C VAL A 313 19.24 -21.48 -10.94
N ARG A 314 19.82 -20.82 -11.94
CA ARG A 314 20.24 -21.44 -13.20
C ARG A 314 21.53 -22.24 -12.97
N GLU A 315 21.65 -23.43 -13.57
CA GLU A 315 22.92 -24.19 -13.57
C GLU A 315 24.07 -23.41 -14.23
N SER A 316 23.75 -22.55 -15.21
CA SER A 316 24.71 -21.63 -15.86
C SER A 316 25.24 -20.51 -14.94
N ASN A 317 24.54 -20.18 -13.85
CA ASN A 317 24.99 -19.18 -12.88
C ASN A 317 25.99 -19.75 -11.86
N LEU A 318 26.19 -21.07 -11.84
CA LEU A 318 27.24 -21.72 -11.04
C LEU A 318 28.60 -21.72 -11.75
N SER A 319 28.64 -21.65 -13.10
CA SER A 319 29.89 -21.76 -13.88
C SER A 319 30.61 -20.43 -14.10
N ASN A 320 29.90 -19.29 -14.05
CA ASN A 320 30.50 -17.96 -14.14
C ASN A 320 30.82 -17.42 -12.74
N GLY A 321 31.96 -17.82 -12.18
CA GLY A 321 32.45 -17.47 -10.84
C GLY A 321 32.73 -15.97 -10.58
N VAL A 322 32.19 -15.04 -11.38
CA VAL A 322 32.40 -13.59 -11.22
C VAL A 322 31.17 -12.89 -10.62
N THR A 323 29.94 -13.37 -10.86
CA THR A 323 28.70 -12.77 -10.32
C THR A 323 28.04 -13.58 -9.21
N SER A 324 28.41 -14.87 -9.08
CA SER A 324 27.96 -15.74 -7.97
C SER A 324 28.65 -15.43 -6.62
N GLY A 325 29.63 -14.52 -6.57
CA GLY A 325 30.35 -14.20 -5.33
C GLY A 325 29.70 -13.11 -4.45
N THR A 326 28.98 -12.16 -5.04
CA THR A 326 28.59 -10.93 -4.32
C THR A 326 27.21 -11.04 -3.66
N TYR A 327 26.25 -11.71 -4.31
CA TYR A 327 24.86 -11.80 -3.82
C TYR A 327 24.46 -13.20 -3.30
N ASN A 328 25.32 -14.21 -3.47
CA ASN A 328 25.05 -15.61 -3.12
C ASN A 328 25.86 -16.11 -1.90
N ASN A 329 26.27 -15.21 -1.00
CA ASN A 329 27.09 -15.56 0.17
C ASN A 329 26.46 -16.53 1.18
N ASN A 330 25.32 -17.18 0.88
CA ASN A 330 24.70 -18.23 1.70
C ASN A 330 24.17 -19.39 0.83
N LEU A 331 25.07 -20.08 0.13
CA LEU A 331 24.82 -21.22 -0.78
C LEU A 331 24.06 -22.44 -0.18
N GLY A 332 23.64 -22.40 1.09
CA GLY A 332 23.07 -23.56 1.80
C GLY A 332 21.59 -23.48 2.17
N GLN A 333 20.96 -22.30 2.13
CA GLN A 333 19.54 -22.16 2.45
C GLN A 333 18.82 -21.49 1.29
N ARG A 334 18.02 -22.26 0.54
CA ARG A 334 17.00 -21.69 -0.35
C ARG A 334 16.09 -20.84 0.52
N ASP A 335 16.16 -19.53 0.36
CA ASP A 335 15.17 -18.65 0.95
C ASP A 335 13.85 -18.84 0.19
N PRO A 336 12.81 -19.44 0.80
CA PRO A 336 11.55 -19.72 0.11
C PRO A 336 10.82 -18.44 -0.31
N GLU A 337 11.16 -17.28 0.26
CA GLU A 337 10.54 -16.00 -0.08
C GLU A 337 11.06 -15.41 -1.39
N ARG A 338 12.29 -15.73 -1.81
CA ARG A 338 12.92 -15.15 -3.02
C ARG A 338 12.08 -15.34 -4.28
N PRO A 339 11.58 -16.56 -4.61
CA PRO A 339 10.70 -16.74 -5.77
C PRO A 339 9.40 -15.94 -5.69
N VAL A 340 8.84 -15.79 -4.48
CA VAL A 340 7.59 -15.01 -4.26
C VAL A 340 7.85 -13.53 -4.53
N ILE A 341 8.95 -12.99 -4.00
CA ILE A 341 9.38 -11.61 -4.23
C ILE A 341 9.68 -11.38 -5.72
N CYS A 342 10.34 -12.32 -6.39
CA CYS A 342 10.63 -12.23 -7.82
C CYS A 342 9.34 -12.17 -8.65
N ALA A 343 8.39 -13.09 -8.39
CA ALA A 343 7.11 -13.12 -9.08
C ALA A 343 6.26 -11.86 -8.83
N PHE A 344 6.30 -11.30 -7.62
CA PHE A 344 5.61 -10.06 -7.28
C PHE A 344 6.14 -8.85 -8.05
N ASN A 345 7.47 -8.75 -8.18
CA ASN A 345 8.12 -7.62 -8.85
C ASN A 345 8.16 -7.72 -10.37
N PHE A 346 7.90 -8.90 -10.94
CA PHE A 346 8.01 -9.17 -12.37
C PHE A 346 7.25 -8.19 -13.28
N PRO A 347 5.98 -7.84 -13.01
CA PRO A 347 5.22 -6.94 -13.86
C PRO A 347 5.82 -5.52 -13.91
N ALA A 348 6.31 -5.02 -12.77
CA ALA A 348 6.96 -3.71 -12.71
C ALA A 348 8.28 -3.69 -13.50
N VAL A 349 9.05 -4.78 -13.43
CA VAL A 349 10.31 -4.92 -14.19
C VAL A 349 10.04 -5.03 -15.69
N VAL A 350 9.09 -5.85 -16.11
CA VAL A 350 8.71 -5.98 -17.53
C VAL A 350 8.17 -4.66 -18.06
N LEU A 351 7.28 -3.99 -17.32
CA LEU A 351 6.76 -2.67 -17.68
C LEU A 351 7.90 -1.66 -17.88
N THR A 352 8.94 -1.74 -17.05
CA THR A 352 10.05 -0.79 -17.12
C THR A 352 11.01 -1.06 -18.26
N LEU A 353 11.39 -2.33 -18.45
CA LEU A 353 12.39 -2.74 -19.44
C LEU A 353 11.80 -2.93 -20.85
N GLY A 354 10.48 -3.05 -20.94
CA GLY A 354 9.72 -3.16 -22.17
C GLY A 354 9.90 -4.49 -22.92
N GLU A 355 9.22 -4.58 -24.06
CA GLU A 355 9.19 -5.77 -24.92
C GLU A 355 10.59 -6.27 -25.31
N SER A 356 11.51 -5.34 -25.62
CA SER A 356 12.85 -5.66 -26.13
C SER A 356 13.68 -6.50 -25.17
N SER A 357 13.40 -6.42 -23.87
CA SER A 357 14.14 -7.15 -22.82
C SER A 357 13.47 -8.48 -22.45
N TRP A 358 12.30 -8.82 -23.04
CA TRP A 358 11.54 -10.02 -22.67
C TRP A 358 12.35 -11.31 -22.84
N ASP A 359 13.19 -11.39 -23.86
CA ASP A 359 13.99 -12.60 -24.11
C ASP A 359 15.02 -12.88 -23.00
N ASP A 360 15.48 -11.85 -22.31
CA ASP A 360 16.38 -11.98 -21.15
C ASP A 360 15.62 -12.31 -19.87
N LEU A 361 14.36 -11.85 -19.76
CA LEU A 361 13.51 -12.05 -18.58
C LEU A 361 12.79 -13.41 -18.60
N LYS A 362 12.37 -13.90 -19.78
CA LYS A 362 11.49 -15.08 -19.90
C LYS A 362 12.11 -16.34 -19.32
N ASP A 363 13.43 -16.46 -19.36
CA ASP A 363 14.14 -17.61 -18.82
C ASP A 363 14.03 -17.70 -17.28
N THR A 364 13.77 -16.58 -16.61
CA THR A 364 13.44 -16.55 -15.18
C THR A 364 11.93 -16.68 -14.98
N TYR A 365 11.12 -16.07 -15.85
CA TYR A 365 9.66 -16.10 -15.78
C TYR A 365 9.09 -17.52 -15.89
N ILE A 366 9.44 -18.24 -16.95
CA ILE A 366 8.83 -19.53 -17.28
C ILE A 366 9.01 -20.56 -16.15
N PRO A 367 10.20 -20.75 -15.55
CA PRO A 367 10.35 -21.63 -14.39
C PRO A 367 9.47 -21.23 -13.19
N LEU A 368 9.30 -19.93 -12.91
CA LEU A 368 8.45 -19.47 -11.80
C LEU A 368 6.97 -19.83 -12.03
N THR A 369 6.52 -19.94 -13.28
CA THR A 369 5.14 -20.34 -13.58
C THR A 369 4.81 -21.79 -13.15
N ARG A 370 5.85 -22.60 -12.91
CA ARG A 370 5.73 -23.98 -12.43
C ARG A 370 6.27 -24.17 -11.01
N ASP A 371 6.45 -23.08 -10.26
CA ASP A 371 6.96 -23.14 -8.90
C ASP A 371 6.00 -23.93 -8.00
N MET A 372 6.55 -24.70 -7.06
CA MET A 372 5.76 -25.52 -6.14
C MET A 372 4.90 -24.64 -5.21
N GLN A 373 5.34 -23.43 -4.93
CA GLN A 373 4.64 -22.49 -4.07
C GLN A 373 3.47 -21.84 -4.81
N ILE A 374 2.26 -22.09 -4.33
CA ILE A 374 1.02 -21.50 -4.84
C ILE A 374 1.12 -19.97 -4.91
N LYS A 375 1.72 -19.33 -3.89
CA LYS A 375 1.89 -17.87 -3.83
C LYS A 375 2.64 -17.29 -5.03
N VAL A 376 3.65 -18.01 -5.53
CA VAL A 376 4.41 -17.62 -6.73
C VAL A 376 3.50 -17.67 -7.95
N ARG A 377 2.85 -18.81 -8.18
CA ARG A 377 1.97 -19.01 -9.34
C ARG A 377 0.79 -18.04 -9.33
N ARG A 378 0.16 -17.83 -8.17
CA ARG A 378 -0.92 -16.85 -7.97
C ARG A 378 -0.47 -15.43 -8.31
N SER A 379 0.70 -15.00 -7.83
CA SER A 379 1.23 -13.66 -8.14
C SER A 379 1.40 -13.45 -9.64
N LEU A 380 1.91 -14.46 -10.36
CA LEU A 380 2.06 -14.41 -11.81
C LEU A 380 0.71 -14.48 -12.54
N ALA A 381 -0.25 -15.27 -12.05
CA ALA A 381 -1.59 -15.35 -12.63
C ALA A 381 -2.29 -13.99 -12.61
N CYS A 382 -2.30 -13.31 -11.46
CA CYS A 382 -2.91 -11.99 -11.31
C CYS A 382 -2.28 -10.90 -12.21
N SER A 383 -1.07 -11.12 -12.71
CA SER A 383 -0.33 -10.11 -13.50
C SER A 383 -0.01 -10.54 -14.93
N LEU A 384 -0.42 -11.74 -15.34
CA LEU A 384 -0.11 -12.31 -16.65
C LEU A 384 -0.59 -11.41 -17.80
N HIS A 385 -1.78 -10.83 -17.66
CA HIS A 385 -2.37 -9.93 -18.65
C HIS A 385 -1.64 -8.60 -18.78
N GLU A 386 -1.08 -8.06 -17.69
CA GLU A 386 -0.27 -6.84 -17.73
C GLU A 386 1.06 -7.09 -18.44
N ILE A 387 1.69 -8.24 -18.19
CA ILE A 387 2.90 -8.66 -18.91
C ILE A 387 2.58 -8.84 -20.40
N ALA A 388 1.47 -9.49 -20.73
CA ALA A 388 1.02 -9.70 -22.10
C ALA A 388 0.83 -8.38 -22.88
N LYS A 389 0.25 -7.35 -22.24
CA LYS A 389 0.12 -6.01 -22.83
C LYS A 389 1.47 -5.39 -23.18
N VAL A 390 2.48 -5.57 -22.32
CA VAL A 390 3.80 -4.96 -22.51
C VAL A 390 4.62 -5.67 -23.58
N ILE A 391 4.58 -7.01 -23.63
CA ILE A 391 5.41 -7.79 -24.57
C ILE A 391 4.79 -7.96 -25.96
N GLY A 392 3.54 -7.52 -26.13
CA GLY A 392 2.84 -7.55 -27.40
C GLY A 392 2.30 -8.93 -27.82
N PRO A 393 1.52 -8.97 -28.91
CA PRO A 393 0.70 -10.13 -29.26
C PRO A 393 1.52 -11.36 -29.69
N THR A 394 2.62 -11.17 -30.41
CA THR A 394 3.45 -12.28 -30.90
C THR A 394 4.15 -13.03 -29.78
N LYS A 395 4.79 -12.31 -28.84
CA LYS A 395 5.44 -12.95 -27.68
C LYS A 395 4.41 -13.50 -26.69
N THR A 396 3.27 -12.82 -26.52
CA THR A 396 2.15 -13.35 -25.71
C THR A 396 1.68 -14.71 -26.22
N GLU A 397 1.44 -14.84 -27.53
CA GLU A 397 1.01 -16.09 -28.14
C GLU A 397 2.06 -17.20 -27.96
N ASN A 398 3.34 -16.90 -28.21
CA ASN A 398 4.40 -17.90 -28.19
C ASN A 398 4.76 -18.37 -26.76
N ASP A 399 4.83 -17.43 -25.80
CA ASP A 399 5.43 -17.69 -24.49
C ASP A 399 4.40 -17.75 -23.35
N LEU A 400 3.34 -16.94 -23.39
CA LEU A 400 2.39 -16.81 -22.28
C LEU A 400 1.12 -17.63 -22.45
N LEU A 401 0.78 -18.02 -23.68
CA LEU A 401 -0.45 -18.75 -23.97
C LEU A 401 -0.52 -20.09 -23.24
N ASN A 402 0.58 -20.84 -23.22
CA ASN A 402 0.69 -22.10 -22.49
C ASN A 402 0.64 -21.92 -20.97
N VAL A 403 1.08 -20.75 -20.47
CA VAL A 403 1.00 -20.42 -19.04
C VAL A 403 -0.44 -20.13 -18.65
N PHE A 404 -1.14 -19.34 -19.48
CA PHE A 404 -2.55 -19.02 -19.30
C PHE A 404 -3.41 -20.29 -19.25
N THR A 405 -3.24 -21.21 -20.20
CA THR A 405 -3.99 -22.48 -20.20
C THR A 405 -3.63 -23.36 -19.00
N TYR A 406 -2.35 -23.46 -18.66
CA TYR A 406 -1.90 -24.20 -17.48
C TYR A 406 -2.55 -23.68 -16.18
N TYR A 407 -2.67 -22.36 -16.03
CA TYR A 407 -3.30 -21.76 -14.84
C TYR A 407 -4.83 -21.88 -14.81
N LEU A 408 -5.50 -21.98 -15.96
CA LEU A 408 -6.93 -22.32 -16.01
C LEU A 408 -7.23 -23.71 -15.46
N ASP A 409 -6.24 -24.61 -15.39
CA ASP A 409 -6.36 -25.97 -14.84
C ASP A 409 -5.77 -26.13 -13.43
N ASP A 410 -5.13 -25.09 -12.87
CA ASP A 410 -4.48 -25.12 -11.55
C ASP A 410 -5.49 -25.13 -10.39
N ILE A 411 -5.07 -24.93 -9.15
CA ILE A 411 -5.97 -24.80 -8.01
C ILE A 411 -6.76 -23.48 -8.06
N ASP A 412 -7.89 -23.42 -7.36
CA ASP A 412 -8.82 -22.29 -7.43
C ASP A 412 -8.18 -20.93 -7.10
N GLU A 413 -7.22 -20.89 -6.17
CA GLU A 413 -6.48 -19.67 -5.80
C GLU A 413 -5.64 -19.08 -6.95
N VAL A 414 -5.09 -19.94 -7.81
CA VAL A 414 -4.30 -19.52 -8.99
C VAL A 414 -5.24 -19.22 -10.16
N LYS A 415 -6.25 -20.09 -10.36
CA LYS A 415 -7.31 -19.92 -11.36
C LYS A 415 -8.01 -18.57 -11.23
N SER A 416 -8.32 -18.13 -10.01
CA SER A 416 -9.02 -16.86 -9.80
C SER A 416 -8.26 -15.68 -10.42
N GLY A 417 -6.92 -15.67 -10.32
CA GLY A 417 -6.07 -14.61 -10.88
C GLY A 417 -6.11 -14.55 -12.41
N ILE A 418 -6.32 -15.68 -13.09
CA ILE A 418 -6.55 -15.69 -14.54
C ILE A 418 -7.99 -15.29 -14.89
N ILE A 419 -8.97 -15.85 -14.17
CA ILE A 419 -10.39 -15.62 -14.47
C ILE A 419 -10.76 -14.14 -14.29
N GLU A 420 -10.24 -13.46 -13.27
CA GLU A 420 -10.47 -12.03 -13.01
C GLU A 420 -10.00 -11.12 -14.16
N HIS A 421 -9.07 -11.60 -14.98
CA HIS A 421 -8.46 -10.84 -16.07
C HIS A 421 -8.56 -11.56 -17.43
N LEU A 422 -9.53 -12.47 -17.56
CA LEU A 422 -9.69 -13.35 -18.72
C LEU A 422 -9.80 -12.56 -20.03
N ALA A 423 -10.69 -11.56 -20.05
CA ALA A 423 -10.92 -10.75 -21.24
C ALA A 423 -9.68 -9.93 -21.61
N ALA A 424 -9.01 -9.34 -20.61
CA ALA A 424 -7.82 -8.52 -20.81
C ALA A 424 -6.65 -9.34 -21.39
N PHE A 425 -6.46 -10.59 -20.95
CA PHE A 425 -5.45 -11.47 -21.54
C PHE A 425 -5.81 -11.86 -22.98
N ILE A 426 -7.07 -12.26 -23.24
CA ILE A 426 -7.53 -12.64 -24.58
C ILE A 426 -7.38 -11.48 -25.57
N GLU A 427 -7.63 -10.25 -25.15
CA GLU A 427 -7.40 -9.04 -25.95
C GLU A 427 -5.93 -8.90 -26.39
N CYS A 428 -4.97 -9.42 -25.63
CA CYS A 428 -3.55 -9.37 -26.01
C CYS A 428 -3.17 -10.38 -27.10
N LEU A 429 -4.04 -11.35 -27.43
CA LEU A 429 -3.75 -12.36 -28.46
C LEU A 429 -4.09 -11.87 -29.87
N PRO A 430 -3.43 -12.40 -30.93
CA PRO A 430 -3.85 -12.18 -32.31
C PRO A 430 -5.29 -12.63 -32.57
N GLN A 431 -6.02 -11.92 -33.43
CA GLN A 431 -7.44 -12.19 -33.73
C GLN A 431 -7.71 -13.65 -34.12
N SER A 432 -6.83 -14.25 -34.95
CA SER A 432 -6.93 -15.65 -35.38
C SER A 432 -6.91 -16.64 -34.22
N THR A 433 -6.15 -16.29 -33.16
CA THR A 433 -5.90 -17.16 -32.01
C THR A 433 -7.01 -17.00 -30.98
N ARG A 434 -7.54 -15.78 -30.79
CA ARG A 434 -8.70 -15.52 -29.91
C ARG A 434 -9.88 -16.43 -30.22
N ASN A 435 -10.17 -16.62 -31.52
CA ASN A 435 -11.31 -17.41 -31.98
C ASN A 435 -11.23 -18.90 -31.58
N ASN A 436 -10.03 -19.42 -31.30
CA ASN A 436 -9.85 -20.81 -30.86
C ASN A 436 -10.22 -21.02 -29.38
N TYR A 437 -10.30 -19.95 -28.57
CA TYR A 437 -10.52 -20.03 -27.12
C TYR A 437 -11.98 -19.91 -26.70
N LEU A 438 -12.82 -19.26 -27.50
CA LEU A 438 -14.24 -19.12 -27.17
C LEU A 438 -14.98 -20.45 -26.96
N PRO A 439 -14.77 -21.51 -27.77
CA PRO A 439 -15.37 -22.81 -27.51
C PRO A 439 -15.03 -23.36 -26.12
N SER A 440 -13.82 -23.07 -25.62
CA SER A 440 -13.32 -23.53 -24.32
C SER A 440 -13.85 -22.76 -23.11
N LEU A 441 -14.54 -21.63 -23.29
CA LEU A 441 -15.13 -20.90 -22.15
C LEU A 441 -16.16 -21.72 -21.38
N ASN A 442 -16.90 -22.59 -22.09
CA ASN A 442 -17.81 -23.54 -21.44
C ASN A 442 -17.05 -24.58 -20.61
N ASP A 443 -15.91 -25.06 -21.12
CA ASP A 443 -15.04 -25.99 -20.39
C ASP A 443 -14.48 -25.32 -19.12
N VAL A 444 -14.09 -24.05 -19.20
CA VAL A 444 -13.64 -23.26 -18.04
C VAL A 444 -14.76 -23.14 -17.00
N TRP A 445 -15.99 -22.83 -17.42
CA TRP A 445 -17.15 -22.80 -16.53
C TRP A 445 -17.40 -24.16 -15.87
N ASP A 446 -17.34 -25.25 -16.64
CA ASP A 446 -17.53 -26.61 -16.14
C ASP A 446 -16.43 -27.03 -15.15
N GLY A 447 -15.19 -26.58 -15.38
CA GLY A 447 -14.06 -26.77 -14.47
C GLY A 447 -14.28 -26.14 -13.09
N VAL A 448 -15.09 -25.07 -13.01
CA VAL A 448 -15.43 -24.37 -11.76
C VAL A 448 -16.88 -24.57 -11.32
N LYS A 449 -17.54 -25.64 -11.80
CA LYS A 449 -18.98 -25.88 -11.55
C LYS A 449 -19.39 -25.89 -10.08
N ASN A 450 -18.49 -26.21 -9.14
CA ASN A 450 -18.77 -26.24 -7.70
C ASN A 450 -18.35 -24.95 -6.98
N HIS A 451 -17.73 -23.99 -7.69
CA HIS A 451 -17.17 -22.76 -7.11
C HIS A 451 -17.90 -21.54 -7.65
N TRP A 452 -19.06 -21.23 -7.06
CA TRP A 452 -19.92 -20.15 -7.54
C TRP A 452 -19.23 -18.79 -7.62
N ARG A 453 -18.23 -18.51 -6.77
CA ARG A 453 -17.44 -17.27 -6.82
C ARG A 453 -16.62 -17.15 -8.11
N LEU A 454 -16.04 -18.26 -8.58
CA LEU A 454 -15.33 -18.28 -9.86
C LEU A 454 -16.31 -18.19 -11.03
N ARG A 455 -17.50 -18.79 -10.92
CA ARG A 455 -18.58 -18.62 -11.92
C ARG A 455 -19.04 -17.16 -12.01
N ASP A 456 -19.23 -16.50 -10.87
CA ASP A 456 -19.53 -15.08 -10.78
C ASP A 456 -18.42 -14.25 -11.45
N GLU A 457 -17.16 -14.59 -11.21
CA GLU A 457 -16.02 -13.89 -11.82
C GLU A 457 -15.96 -14.07 -13.34
N ILE A 458 -16.14 -15.29 -13.87
CA ILE A 458 -16.29 -15.53 -15.32
C ILE A 458 -17.42 -14.66 -15.89
N THR A 459 -18.53 -14.57 -15.18
CA THR A 459 -19.71 -13.80 -15.60
C THR A 459 -19.39 -12.30 -15.71
N LYS A 460 -18.58 -11.74 -14.81
CA LYS A 460 -18.10 -10.35 -14.88
C LYS A 460 -17.24 -10.07 -16.11
N GLN A 461 -16.60 -11.09 -16.68
CA GLN A 461 -15.76 -10.95 -17.89
C GLN A 461 -16.59 -10.87 -19.17
N ILE A 462 -17.83 -11.38 -19.18
CA ILE A 462 -18.68 -11.47 -20.38
C ILE A 462 -18.82 -10.14 -21.13
N PRO A 463 -19.12 -8.99 -20.48
CA PRO A 463 -19.30 -7.73 -21.21
C PRO A 463 -18.05 -7.29 -21.99
N ALA A 464 -16.86 -7.52 -21.43
CA ALA A 464 -15.60 -7.22 -22.10
C ALA A 464 -15.35 -8.20 -23.25
N LEU A 465 -15.59 -9.50 -23.03
CA LEU A 465 -15.48 -10.53 -24.07
C LEU A 465 -16.37 -10.23 -25.27
N CYS A 466 -17.62 -9.79 -25.08
CA CYS A 466 -18.52 -9.44 -26.19
C CYS A 466 -17.88 -8.46 -27.19
N ARG A 467 -17.05 -7.52 -26.70
CA ARG A 467 -16.44 -6.48 -27.54
C ARG A 467 -15.19 -6.95 -28.29
N LEU A 468 -14.68 -8.15 -27.99
CA LEU A 468 -13.48 -8.70 -28.61
C LEU A 468 -13.77 -9.56 -29.86
N PHE A 469 -15.03 -9.93 -30.07
CA PHE A 469 -15.45 -10.91 -31.09
C PHE A 469 -16.57 -10.35 -31.96
N ASP A 470 -16.70 -10.93 -33.16
CA ASP A 470 -17.81 -10.62 -34.06
C ASP A 470 -19.15 -11.18 -33.56
N GLU A 471 -20.22 -10.70 -34.15
CA GLU A 471 -21.60 -11.00 -33.80
C GLU A 471 -21.88 -12.50 -33.82
N GLN A 472 -21.31 -13.24 -34.77
CA GLN A 472 -21.54 -14.67 -34.94
C GLN A 472 -20.87 -15.49 -33.83
N TYR A 473 -19.65 -15.14 -33.44
CA TYR A 473 -18.95 -15.77 -32.32
C TYR A 473 -19.60 -15.44 -30.98
N VAL A 474 -20.02 -14.19 -30.77
CA VAL A 474 -20.77 -13.77 -29.58
C VAL A 474 -22.05 -14.60 -29.45
N LEU A 475 -22.81 -14.74 -30.53
CA LEU A 475 -24.07 -15.49 -30.56
C LEU A 475 -23.88 -17.00 -30.32
N ASN A 476 -22.82 -17.60 -30.85
CA ASN A 476 -22.60 -19.04 -30.78
C ASN A 476 -21.89 -19.51 -29.51
N HIS A 477 -21.10 -18.65 -28.85
CA HIS A 477 -20.27 -19.06 -27.71
C HIS A 477 -20.53 -18.25 -26.44
N ILE A 478 -20.71 -16.94 -26.53
CA ILE A 478 -20.89 -16.07 -25.35
C ILE A 478 -22.34 -16.04 -24.87
N LEU A 479 -23.31 -15.97 -25.80
CA LEU A 479 -24.73 -15.97 -25.46
C LEU A 479 -25.15 -17.26 -24.71
N PRO A 480 -24.77 -18.48 -25.13
CA PRO A 480 -25.09 -19.70 -24.37
C PRO A 480 -24.53 -19.68 -22.94
N LEU A 481 -23.30 -19.20 -22.75
CA LEU A 481 -22.70 -19.04 -21.43
C LEU A 481 -23.48 -18.02 -20.58
N THR A 482 -23.91 -16.91 -21.18
CA THR A 482 -24.71 -15.89 -20.50
C THR A 482 -26.06 -16.44 -20.06
N ILE A 483 -26.77 -17.16 -20.95
CA ILE A 483 -28.04 -17.83 -20.62
C ILE A 483 -27.86 -18.83 -19.47
N ARG A 484 -26.75 -19.57 -19.49
CA ARG A 484 -26.38 -20.49 -18.41
C ARG A 484 -26.18 -19.74 -17.07
N ALA A 485 -25.47 -18.63 -17.07
CA ALA A 485 -25.22 -17.81 -15.89
C ALA A 485 -26.50 -17.16 -15.32
N VAL A 486 -27.44 -16.73 -16.16
CA VAL A 486 -28.75 -16.20 -15.72
C VAL A 486 -29.60 -17.29 -15.05
N LYS A 487 -29.39 -18.55 -15.42
CA LYS A 487 -30.07 -19.72 -14.84
C LYS A 487 -29.26 -20.36 -13.69
N ASP A 488 -28.20 -19.72 -13.22
CA ASP A 488 -27.35 -20.25 -12.15
C ASP A 488 -28.13 -20.43 -10.83
N GLU A 489 -27.75 -21.41 -10.03
CA GLU A 489 -28.37 -21.70 -8.74
C GLU A 489 -28.18 -20.55 -7.73
N VAL A 490 -27.08 -19.80 -7.83
CA VAL A 490 -26.72 -18.72 -6.89
C VAL A 490 -27.22 -17.37 -7.40
N ALA A 491 -27.94 -16.63 -6.54
CA ALA A 491 -28.53 -15.34 -6.88
C ALA A 491 -27.50 -14.29 -7.36
N SER A 492 -26.35 -14.21 -6.69
CA SER A 492 -25.27 -13.28 -7.07
C SER A 492 -24.81 -13.48 -8.52
N VAL A 493 -24.62 -14.74 -8.94
CA VAL A 493 -24.20 -15.06 -10.32
C VAL A 493 -25.26 -14.62 -11.33
N ARG A 494 -26.55 -14.86 -11.02
CA ARG A 494 -27.66 -14.42 -11.87
C ARG A 494 -27.73 -12.91 -11.99
N GLU A 495 -27.55 -12.18 -10.90
CA GLU A 495 -27.55 -10.71 -10.89
C GLU A 495 -26.42 -10.16 -11.77
N THR A 496 -25.21 -10.69 -11.62
CA THR A 496 -24.05 -10.37 -12.47
C THR A 496 -24.35 -10.68 -13.94
N ALA A 497 -24.97 -11.82 -14.25
CA ALA A 497 -25.26 -12.24 -15.62
C ALA A 497 -26.25 -11.32 -16.34
N VAL A 498 -27.26 -10.81 -15.62
CA VAL A 498 -28.23 -9.86 -16.18
C VAL A 498 -27.53 -8.57 -16.65
N ALA A 499 -26.48 -8.14 -15.96
CA ALA A 499 -25.69 -6.96 -16.34
C ALA A 499 -24.91 -7.13 -17.66
N SER A 500 -24.83 -8.35 -18.20
CA SER A 500 -24.13 -8.64 -19.46
C SER A 500 -24.96 -8.42 -20.73
N PHE A 501 -26.30 -8.42 -20.63
CA PHE A 501 -27.18 -8.24 -21.80
C PHE A 501 -27.03 -6.92 -22.54
N PRO A 502 -26.79 -5.76 -21.87
CA PRO A 502 -26.53 -4.51 -22.57
C PRO A 502 -25.36 -4.62 -23.55
N ALA A 503 -24.26 -5.26 -23.16
CA ALA A 503 -23.09 -5.46 -24.03
C ALA A 503 -23.38 -6.44 -25.17
N LEU A 504 -24.14 -7.52 -24.90
CA LEU A 504 -24.59 -8.43 -25.96
C LEU A 504 -25.45 -7.72 -27.02
N PHE A 505 -26.44 -6.94 -26.57
CA PHE A 505 -27.31 -6.19 -27.46
C PHE A 505 -26.54 -5.12 -28.24
N GLU A 506 -25.60 -4.43 -27.59
CA GLU A 506 -24.77 -3.40 -28.22
C GLU A 506 -24.04 -3.95 -29.46
N VAL A 507 -23.46 -5.15 -29.35
CA VAL A 507 -22.71 -5.81 -30.43
C VAL A 507 -23.66 -6.36 -31.51
N ILE A 508 -24.74 -7.05 -31.11
CA ILE A 508 -25.57 -7.82 -32.03
C ILE A 508 -26.61 -6.96 -32.79
N ARG A 509 -27.07 -5.84 -32.21
CA ARG A 509 -28.26 -5.09 -32.72
C ARG A 509 -28.20 -4.61 -34.17
N ASN A 510 -27.02 -4.51 -34.77
CA ASN A 510 -26.86 -4.03 -36.14
C ASN A 510 -26.88 -5.16 -37.19
N ASP A 511 -26.77 -6.42 -36.76
CA ASP A 511 -26.92 -7.59 -37.63
C ASP A 511 -28.32 -8.18 -37.41
N GLU A 512 -29.23 -7.98 -38.37
CA GLU A 512 -30.64 -8.40 -38.24
C GLU A 512 -30.78 -9.92 -38.04
N SER A 513 -29.91 -10.72 -38.66
CA SER A 513 -29.95 -12.18 -38.57
C SER A 513 -29.53 -12.64 -37.17
N CYS A 514 -28.39 -12.16 -36.69
CA CYS A 514 -27.90 -12.47 -35.35
C CYS A 514 -28.83 -11.93 -34.27
N PHE A 515 -29.41 -10.75 -34.49
CA PHE A 515 -30.39 -10.16 -33.59
C PHE A 515 -31.64 -11.01 -33.46
N HIS A 516 -32.22 -11.45 -34.57
CA HIS A 516 -33.39 -12.31 -34.56
C HIS A 516 -33.11 -13.67 -33.87
N ASP A 517 -31.95 -14.28 -34.15
CA ASP A 517 -31.54 -15.54 -33.51
C ASP A 517 -31.33 -15.35 -31.99
N MET A 518 -30.68 -14.27 -31.56
CA MET A 518 -30.53 -13.96 -30.13
C MET A 518 -31.89 -13.86 -29.42
N ILE A 519 -32.85 -13.12 -29.98
CA ILE A 519 -34.20 -13.00 -29.40
C ILE A 519 -34.88 -14.36 -29.31
N ASN A 520 -34.77 -15.20 -30.35
CA ASN A 520 -35.34 -16.54 -30.34
C ASN A 520 -34.71 -17.44 -29.25
N ARG A 521 -33.40 -17.36 -29.04
CA ARG A 521 -32.69 -18.15 -28.01
C ARG A 521 -32.92 -17.68 -26.58
N ILE A 522 -33.34 -16.42 -26.37
CA ILE A 522 -33.64 -15.87 -25.05
C ILE A 522 -35.10 -16.14 -24.66
N MET A 523 -36.01 -16.08 -25.64
CA MET A 523 -37.46 -16.22 -25.42
C MET A 523 -37.94 -17.67 -25.23
N TRP A 524 -37.09 -18.65 -25.58
CA TRP A 524 -37.33 -20.09 -25.45
C TRP A 524 -36.20 -20.75 -24.65
#